data_AF-A0A9X0B0X3-F1
#
_entry.id   AF-A0A9X0B0X3-F1
#
_cell.length_a   1.000
_cell.length_b   1.000
_cell.length_c   1.000
_cell.angle_alpha   90.00
_cell.angle_beta   90.00
_cell.angle_gamma   90.00
#
_symmetry.space_group_name_H-M   'P 1'
#
loop_
_entity.id
_entity.type
_entity.pdbx_description
1 polymer ?
#
loop_
_entity_poly.entity_id
_entity_poly.type
_entity_poly.pdbx_seq_one_letter_code
_entity_poly.pdbx_strand_id
1 'polypeptide(L)'
;MKNGKLLGSQRLSTRMEQSMYNCLFWVCIAARHSQMFDEIYWTFLDEKYFGPLVSLEDRVELLNEEEKNELSTIFDLKQEQARDKTSDVYYPARELMKL
;
A
#
# COMPACT_ATOMS: atom_id res chain seq x y z
N MET A 1 -13.56 27.60 -12.68
CA MET A 1 -12.35 27.84 -13.47
C MET A 1 -11.85 29.24 -13.19
N LYS A 2 -10.58 29.41 -12.85
CA LYS A 2 -9.94 30.74 -12.74
C LYS A 2 -8.67 30.69 -13.59
N ASN A 3 -8.54 31.59 -14.56
CA ASN A 3 -7.41 31.66 -15.49
C ASN A 3 -7.14 30.36 -16.29
N GLY A 4 -8.21 29.69 -16.77
CA GLY A 4 -8.08 28.45 -17.56
C GLY A 4 -7.66 27.20 -16.77
N LYS A 5 -7.44 27.31 -15.45
CA LYS A 5 -7.17 26.17 -14.58
C LYS A 5 -8.44 25.69 -13.90
N LEU A 6 -8.64 24.37 -13.91
CA LEU A 6 -9.64 23.71 -13.07
C LEU A 6 -9.28 23.91 -11.60
N LEU A 7 -10.27 24.33 -10.80
CA LEU A 7 -10.15 24.31 -9.35
C LEU A 7 -10.03 22.85 -8.88
N GLY A 8 -9.45 22.60 -7.70
CA GLY A 8 -9.25 21.24 -7.18
C GLY A 8 -10.53 20.40 -7.20
N SER A 9 -11.64 20.99 -6.73
CA SER A 9 -12.98 20.39 -6.74
C SER A 9 -13.58 20.13 -8.13
N GLN A 10 -12.96 20.65 -9.19
CA GLN A 10 -13.40 20.45 -10.58
C GLN A 10 -12.53 19.43 -11.32
N ARG A 11 -11.45 18.93 -10.71
CA ARG A 11 -10.52 17.98 -11.36
C ARG A 11 -11.03 16.55 -11.35
N LEU A 12 -11.83 16.21 -10.36
CA LEU A 12 -12.43 14.89 -10.22
C LEU A 12 -13.94 15.00 -10.34
N SER A 13 -14.55 14.00 -10.96
CA SER A 13 -15.99 13.82 -10.80
C SER A 13 -16.29 13.48 -9.33
N THR A 14 -17.49 13.82 -8.86
CA THR A 14 -17.92 13.50 -7.49
C THR A 14 -17.75 12.02 -7.16
N ARG A 15 -18.03 11.12 -8.12
CA ARG A 15 -17.85 9.68 -7.94
C ARG A 15 -16.38 9.28 -7.76
N MET A 16 -15.47 9.90 -8.52
CA MET A 16 -14.04 9.63 -8.40
C MET A 16 -13.49 10.14 -7.06
N GLU A 17 -13.87 11.36 -6.67
CA GLU A 17 -13.50 11.92 -5.36
C GLU A 17 -13.96 11.02 -4.22
N GLN A 18 -15.22 10.57 -4.25
CA GLN A 18 -15.75 9.62 -3.27
C GLN A 18 -14.98 8.29 -3.27
N SER A 19 -14.59 7.77 -4.44
CA SER A 19 -13.80 6.52 -4.52
C SER A 19 -12.38 6.64 -3.97
N MET A 20 -11.78 7.84 -4.03
CA MET A 20 -10.50 8.11 -3.41
C MET A 20 -10.65 8.25 -1.89
N TYR A 21 -11.70 8.94 -1.44
CA TYR A 21 -11.99 9.15 -0.02
C TYR A 21 -12.29 7.84 0.74
N ASN A 22 -13.04 6.92 0.13
CA ASN A 22 -13.37 5.61 0.71
C ASN A 22 -12.34 4.51 0.41
N CYS A 23 -11.19 4.88 -0.19
CA CYS A 23 -10.10 3.99 -0.57
C CYS A 23 -10.41 2.92 -1.63
N LEU A 24 -11.61 2.87 -2.21
CA LEU A 24 -11.94 1.93 -3.29
C LEU A 24 -11.01 2.10 -4.50
N PHE A 25 -10.66 3.35 -4.84
CA PHE A 25 -9.70 3.65 -5.88
C PHE A 25 -8.34 2.97 -5.60
N TRP A 26 -7.81 3.15 -4.39
CA TRP A 26 -6.50 2.62 -3.98
C TRP A 26 -6.49 1.09 -3.93
N VAL A 27 -7.56 0.47 -3.41
CA VAL A 27 -7.72 -1.00 -3.44
C VAL A 27 -7.67 -1.52 -4.88
N CYS A 28 -8.38 -0.87 -5.80
CA CYS A 28 -8.37 -1.25 -7.22
C CYS A 28 -6.99 -1.07 -7.88
N ILE A 29 -6.19 -0.08 -7.50
CA ILE A 29 -4.84 0.08 -8.03
C ILE A 29 -3.92 -1.00 -7.46
N ALA A 30 -3.92 -1.22 -6.14
CA ALA A 30 -3.09 -2.23 -5.49
C ALA A 30 -3.35 -3.64 -6.04
N ALA A 31 -4.62 -3.99 -6.30
CA ALA A 31 -4.99 -5.28 -6.88
C ALA A 31 -4.53 -5.46 -8.34
N ARG A 32 -4.43 -4.38 -9.12
CA ARG A 32 -4.00 -4.44 -10.53
C ARG A 32 -2.49 -4.33 -10.70
N HIS A 33 -1.82 -3.66 -9.78
CA HIS A 33 -0.40 -3.38 -9.83
C HIS A 33 0.27 -3.92 -8.56
N SER A 34 0.42 -5.25 -8.49
CA SER A 34 1.01 -5.94 -7.34
C SER A 34 2.40 -5.42 -6.96
N GLN A 35 3.17 -4.93 -7.93
CA GLN A 35 4.48 -4.30 -7.68
C GLN A 35 4.40 -3.00 -6.86
N MET A 36 3.27 -2.29 -6.91
CA MET A 36 3.02 -1.08 -6.14
C MET A 36 2.23 -1.35 -4.85
N PHE A 37 1.89 -2.62 -4.58
CA PHE A 37 1.02 -2.99 -3.48
C PHE A 37 1.53 -2.43 -2.15
N ASP A 38 2.80 -2.68 -1.83
CA ASP A 38 3.40 -2.24 -0.57
C ASP A 38 3.28 -0.73 -0.36
N GLU A 39 3.63 0.07 -1.36
CA GLU A 39 3.55 1.53 -1.24
C GLU A 39 2.10 1.99 -1.08
N ILE A 40 1.17 1.44 -1.84
CA ILE A 40 -0.25 1.82 -1.76
C ILE A 40 -0.85 1.40 -0.43
N TYR A 41 -0.54 0.19 0.02
CA TYR A 41 -1.04 -0.37 1.28
C TYR A 41 -0.62 0.51 2.45
N TRP A 42 0.69 0.74 2.61
CA TRP A 42 1.21 1.51 3.73
C TRP A 42 0.85 3.01 3.66
N THR A 43 0.72 3.58 2.44
CA THR A 43 0.44 5.02 2.30
C THR A 43 -1.05 5.36 2.45
N PHE A 44 -1.96 4.50 1.99
CA PHE A 44 -3.39 4.86 1.86
C PHE A 44 -4.36 3.90 2.54
N LEU A 45 -3.99 2.62 2.72
CA LEU A 45 -4.92 1.60 3.18
C LEU A 45 -4.75 1.31 4.67
N ASP A 46 -3.51 1.08 5.12
CA ASP A 46 -3.22 0.65 6.49
C ASP A 46 -3.85 1.57 7.53
N GLU A 47 -3.52 2.87 7.49
CA GLU A 47 -4.07 3.83 8.45
C GLU A 47 -5.59 3.99 8.35
N LYS A 48 -6.16 3.87 7.15
CA LYS A 48 -7.61 3.99 6.93
C LYS A 48 -8.38 2.89 7.66
N TYR A 49 -7.88 1.66 7.63
CA TYR A 49 -8.58 0.49 8.15
C TYR A 49 -8.17 0.15 9.59
N PHE A 50 -6.93 0.42 9.97
CA PHE A 50 -6.36 0.01 11.25
C PHE A 50 -5.93 1.19 12.14
N GLY A 51 -6.19 2.43 11.70
CA GLY A 51 -5.83 3.65 12.43
C GLY A 51 -4.34 3.98 12.36
N PRO A 52 -3.87 5.03 13.05
CA PRO A 52 -2.48 5.46 13.00
C PRO A 52 -1.49 4.33 13.34
N LEU A 53 -0.41 4.21 12.56
CA LEU A 53 0.64 3.23 12.80
C LEU A 53 1.56 3.74 13.93
N VAL A 54 1.43 3.16 15.12
CA VAL A 54 2.31 3.46 16.27
C VAL A 54 3.55 2.58 16.24
N SER A 55 3.35 1.27 16.02
CA SER A 55 4.43 0.29 15.87
C SER A 55 4.02 -0.82 14.90
N LEU A 56 4.99 -1.58 14.38
CA LEU A 56 4.69 -2.75 13.55
C LEU A 56 4.13 -3.89 14.39
N GLU A 57 4.53 -3.97 15.65
CA GLU A 57 4.05 -4.93 16.63
C GLU A 57 2.52 -4.82 16.80
N ASP A 58 1.97 -3.61 16.79
CA ASP A 58 0.52 -3.40 16.86
C ASP A 58 -0.23 -4.02 15.66
N ARG A 59 0.42 -4.11 14.48
CA ARG A 59 -0.14 -4.77 13.30
C ARG A 59 -0.01 -6.28 13.38
N VAL A 60 1.09 -6.78 13.94
CA VAL A 60 1.28 -8.21 14.18
C VAL A 60 0.24 -8.74 15.16
N GLU A 61 -0.19 -7.94 16.15
CA GLU A 61 -1.25 -8.34 17.09
C GLU A 61 -2.65 -8.43 16.46
N LEU A 62 -2.85 -7.93 15.24
CA LEU A 62 -4.11 -8.14 14.49
C LEU A 62 -4.18 -9.52 13.85
N LEU A 63 -3.06 -10.21 13.72
CA LEU A 63 -2.97 -11.53 13.12
C LEU A 63 -3.39 -12.60 14.13
N ASN A 64 -4.05 -13.64 13.63
CA ASN A 64 -4.31 -14.84 14.43
C ASN A 64 -3.04 -15.71 14.54
N GLU A 65 -3.06 -16.74 15.40
CA GLU A 65 -1.87 -17.57 15.65
C GLU A 65 -1.38 -18.33 14.41
N GLU A 66 -2.27 -18.73 13.50
CA GLU A 66 -1.89 -19.37 12.23
C GLU A 66 -1.13 -18.36 11.34
N GLU A 67 -1.68 -17.17 11.17
CA GLU A 67 -1.08 -16.07 10.41
C GLU A 67 0.27 -15.63 11.01
N LYS A 68 0.40 -15.58 12.34
CA LYS A 68 1.67 -15.29 13.03
C LYS A 68 2.74 -16.36 12.75
N ASN A 69 2.36 -17.63 12.74
CA ASN A 69 3.27 -18.74 12.40
C ASN A 69 3.72 -18.70 10.93
N GLU A 70 2.80 -18.40 10.02
CA GLU A 70 3.12 -18.19 8.60
C GLU A 70 4.08 -17.03 8.40
N LEU A 71 3.84 -15.90 9.09
CA LEU A 71 4.71 -14.73 9.04
C LEU A 71 6.13 -15.06 9.52
N SER A 72 6.28 -15.83 10.61
CA SER A 72 7.58 -16.29 11.09
C SER A 72 8.32 -17.14 10.04
N THR A 73 7.59 -18.02 9.35
CA THR A 73 8.16 -18.85 8.28
C THR A 73 8.68 -17.98 7.13
N ILE A 74 7.91 -16.95 6.74
CA ILE A 74 8.33 -15.99 5.71
C ILE A 74 9.55 -15.19 6.16
N PHE A 75 9.62 -14.79 7.43
CA PHE A 75 10.75 -14.06 7.98
C PHE A 75 12.06 -14.86 7.87
N ASP A 76 12.03 -16.14 8.24
CA ASP A 76 13.19 -17.02 8.15
C ASP A 76 13.66 -17.19 6.70
N LEU A 77 12.73 -17.43 5.77
CA LEU A 77 13.02 -17.52 4.33
C LEU A 77 13.65 -16.22 3.80
N LYS A 78 13.15 -15.06 4.22
CA LYS A 78 13.69 -13.76 3.82
C LYS A 78 15.09 -13.53 4.39
N GLN A 79 15.35 -14.00 5.61
CA GLN A 79 16.65 -13.91 6.24
C GLN A 79 17.69 -14.74 5.48
N GLU A 80 17.33 -15.95 5.02
CA GLU A 80 18.18 -16.78 4.16
C GLU A 80 18.45 -16.12 2.80
N GLN A 81 17.41 -15.61 2.12
CA GLN A 81 17.55 -14.89 0.85
C GLN A 81 18.48 -13.68 0.96
N ALA A 82 18.42 -12.95 2.08
CA ALA A 82 19.29 -11.82 2.34
C ALA A 82 20.76 -12.23 2.52
N ARG A 83 21.02 -13.37 3.17
CA ARG A 83 22.37 -13.95 3.30
C ARG A 83 22.92 -14.38 1.93
N ASP A 84 22.08 -14.97 1.10
CA ASP A 84 22.43 -15.48 -0.23
C ASP A 84 22.48 -14.39 -1.31
N LYS A 85 22.13 -13.13 -0.98
CA LYS A 85 22.06 -11.97 -1.90
C LYS A 85 21.13 -12.19 -3.10
N THR A 86 20.14 -13.07 -2.96
CA THR A 86 19.12 -13.36 -3.97
C THR A 86 17.84 -12.55 -3.78
N SER A 87 17.87 -11.57 -2.87
CA SER A 87 16.71 -10.72 -2.55
C SER A 87 16.19 -9.98 -3.79
N ASP A 88 14.89 -10.10 -4.01
CA ASP A 88 14.18 -9.47 -5.12
C ASP A 88 14.23 -7.94 -4.97
N VAL A 89 14.42 -7.22 -6.09
CA VAL A 89 14.59 -5.76 -6.07
C VAL A 89 13.24 -5.09 -5.84
N TYR A 90 13.08 -4.41 -4.70
CA TYR A 90 11.93 -3.53 -4.47
C TYR A 90 12.01 -2.29 -5.37
N TYR A 91 10.99 -2.08 -6.20
CA TYR A 91 10.84 -0.87 -7.00
C TYR A 91 9.77 0.03 -6.37
N PRO A 92 10.13 1.21 -5.84
CA PRO A 92 9.14 2.13 -5.31
C PRO A 92 8.19 2.56 -6.44
N ALA A 93 6.92 2.79 -6.10
CA ALA A 93 5.84 3.08 -7.03
C ALA A 93 6.12 4.32 -7.88
N ARG A 94 6.89 5.29 -7.37
CA ARG A 94 7.40 6.44 -8.17
C ARG A 94 8.24 6.05 -9.38
N GLU A 95 8.97 4.93 -9.32
CA GLU A 95 9.77 4.41 -10.43
C GLU A 95 8.89 3.64 -11.43
N LEU A 96 7.80 3.03 -10.95
CA LEU A 96 6.82 2.31 -11.76
C LEU A 96 5.81 3.26 -12.46
N MET A 97 5.53 4.42 -11.86
CA MET A 97 4.65 5.45 -12.41
C MET A 97 5.36 6.47 -13.32
N LYS A 98 6.57 6.17 -13.80
CA LYS A 98 7.20 6.91 -14.90
C LYS A 98 6.44 6.62 -16.19
N LEU A 99 5.39 7.41 -16.45
CA LEU A 99 4.74 7.55 -17.75
C LEU A 99 5.64 8.30 -18.72
#